data_AF-A0A1H9LZ60-F1
#
_entry.id   AF-A0A1H9LZ60-F1
#
_cell.length_a   1.000
_cell.length_b   1.000
_cell.length_c   1.000
_cell.angle_alpha   90.00
_cell.angle_beta   90.00
_cell.angle_gamma   90.00
#
_symmetry.space_group_name_H-M   'P 1'
#
loop_
_entity.id
_entity.type
_entity.pdbx_description
1 polymer ?
#
loop_
_entity_poly.entity_id
_entity_poly.type
_entity_poly.pdbx_seq_one_letter_code
_entity_poly.pdbx_strand_id
1 'polypeptide(L)' 'MIKRDLYKQGLYSCPIPSGDTSNWNVARWIDYIDLYGLWG' A
#
# COMPACT_ATOMS: atom_id res chain seq x y z
N MET A 1 5.94 14.07 -0.87
CA MET A 1 4.50 14.17 -1.15
C MET A 1 4.24 13.53 -2.51
N ILE A 2 4.15 12.20 -2.61
CA ILE A 2 4.00 11.55 -3.93
C ILE A 2 3.13 10.28 -3.87
N LYS A 3 3.38 9.35 -2.94
CA LYS A 3 2.71 8.02 -2.97
C LYS A 3 1.22 8.01 -2.56
N ARG A 4 0.88 8.73 -1.48
CA ARG A 4 -0.50 8.78 -0.93
C ARG A 4 -1.48 9.48 -1.86
N ASP A 5 -1.04 10.50 -2.59
CA ASP A 5 -1.90 11.25 -3.49
C ASP A 5 -2.21 10.45 -4.77
N LEU A 6 -1.25 9.66 -5.25
CA LEU A 6 -1.46 8.73 -6.36
C LEU A 6 -2.41 7.58 -5.99
N TYR A 7 -2.37 7.10 -4.73
CA TYR A 7 -3.36 6.15 -4.21
C TYR A 7 -4.77 6.71 -4.18
N LYS A 8 -4.94 7.94 -3.71
CA LYS A 8 -6.25 8.61 -3.72
C LYS A 8 -6.80 8.83 -5.14
N GLN A 9 -5.93 8.97 -6.13
CA GLN A 9 -6.31 9.15 -7.54
C GLN A 9 -6.58 7.83 -8.27
N GLY A 10 -6.43 6.67 -7.61
CA GLY A 10 -6.60 5.35 -8.24
C GLY A 10 -5.49 4.99 -9.23
N LEU A 11 -4.41 5.78 -9.28
CA LEU A 11 -3.24 5.56 -10.13
C LEU A 11 -2.19 4.65 -9.45
N TYR A 12 -2.53 4.11 -8.29
CA TYR A 12 -1.68 3.25 -7.49
C TYR A 12 -2.40 1.95 -7.18
N SER A 13 -1.80 0.84 -7.58
CA SER A 13 -2.30 -0.50 -7.27
C SER A 13 -1.30 -1.21 -6.38
N CYS A 14 -1.81 -1.79 -5.29
CA CYS A 14 -1.04 -2.66 -4.41
C CYS A 14 -1.72 -4.04 -4.41
N PRO A 15 -0.97 -5.13 -4.60
CA PRO A 15 -1.53 -6.46 -4.41
C PRO A 15 -2.04 -6.61 -2.97
N ILE A 16 -3.09 -7.41 -2.80
CA ILE A 16 -3.63 -7.71 -1.46
C ILE A 16 -2.61 -8.62 -0.74
N PRO A 17 -2.20 -8.31 0.50
CA PRO A 17 -1.29 -9.16 1.25
C PRO A 17 -1.85 -10.56 1.40
N SER A 18 -1.08 -11.58 1.00
CA SER A 18 -1.43 -12.98 1.23
C SER A 18 -1.05 -13.37 2.67
N GLY A 19 -1.90 -13.04 3.65
CA GLY A 19 -1.71 -13.39 5.05
C GLY A 19 -2.72 -12.69 5.98
N ASP A 20 -2.71 -13.05 7.27
CA ASP A 20 -3.53 -12.37 8.27
C ASP A 20 -2.98 -10.95 8.53
N THR A 21 -3.80 -9.95 8.21
CA THR A 21 -3.49 -8.53 8.39
C THR A 21 -4.28 -7.89 9.54
N SER A 22 -5.06 -8.66 10.30
CA SER A 22 -5.95 -8.15 11.36
C SER A 22 -5.19 -7.39 12.47
N ASN A 23 -3.91 -7.71 12.67
CA ASN A 23 -3.04 -7.08 13.66
C ASN A 23 -2.10 -6.00 13.07
N TRP A 24 -2.28 -5.63 11.79
CA TRP A 24 -1.41 -4.63 11.17
C TRP A 24 -1.80 -3.23 11.60
N ASN A 25 -0.82 -2.52 12.14
CA ASN A 25 -0.95 -1.08 12.36
C ASN A 25 -0.77 -0.33 11.04
N VAL A 26 -1.14 0.96 11.05
CA VAL A 26 -1.08 1.84 9.87
C VAL A 26 0.34 1.91 9.29
N ALA A 27 1.40 1.87 10.11
CA ALA A 27 2.78 1.92 9.64
C ALA A 27 3.12 0.68 8.81
N ARG A 28 2.72 -0.51 9.26
CA ARG A 28 2.97 -1.78 8.56
C ARG A 28 2.27 -1.83 7.20
N TRP A 29 1.08 -1.25 7.12
CA TRP A 29 0.37 -1.07 5.85
C TRP A 29 1.12 -0.14 4.90
N ILE A 30 1.69 0.97 5.40
CA ILE A 30 2.51 1.89 4.59
C ILE A 30 3.75 1.17 4.06
N ASP A 31 4.46 0.42 4.92
CA ASP A 31 5.67 -0.30 4.51
C ASP A 31 5.37 -1.36 3.44
N TYR A 32 4.27 -2.10 3.59
CA TYR A 32 3.85 -3.10 2.59
C TYR A 32 3.52 -2.46 1.25
N ILE A 33 2.73 -1.38 1.28
CA ILE A 33 2.42 -0.56 0.12
C ILE A 33 3.73 -0.09 -0.53
N ASP A 34 4.68 0.41 0.24
CA ASP A 34 5.95 0.92 -0.27
C ASP A 34 6.85 -0.15 -0.89
N LEU A 35 6.80 -1.39 -0.38
CA LEU A 35 7.59 -2.54 -0.85
C LEU A 35 6.99 -3.23 -2.08
N TYR A 36 5.67 -3.38 -2.12
CA TYR A 36 4.97 -4.24 -3.10
C TYR A 36 4.05 -3.46 -4.04
N GLY A 37 3.89 -2.16 -3.83
CA GLY A 37 3.15 -1.28 -4.72
C GLY A 37 3.75 -1.30 -6.12
N LEU A 38 2.91 -1.61 -7.11
CA LEU A 38 3.31 -1.57 -8.50
C LEU A 38 3.10 -0.15 -9.01
N TRP A 39 4.21 0.52 -9.30
CA TRP A 39 4.26 1.83 -9.93
C TRP A 39 4.08 1.63 -11.44
N GLY A 40 2.92 2.02 -11.94
CA GLY A 40 2.66 2.15 -13.38
C GLY A 40 3.36 3.36 -13.98
#